data_AF-A0A5E6WV52-F1
#
_entry.id   AF-A0A5E6WV52-F1
#
_cell.length_a   1.000
_cell.length_b   1.000
_cell.length_c   1.000
_cell.angle_alpha   90.00
_cell.angle_beta   90.00
_cell.angle_gamma   90.00
#
_symmetry.space_group_name_H-M   'P 1'
#
loop_
_entity.id
_entity.type
_entity.pdbx_description
1 polymer ?
#
loop_
_entity_poly.entity_id
_entity_poly.type
_entity_poly.pdbx_seq_one_letter_code
_entity_poly.pdbx_strand_id
1 'polypeptide(L)' 'MHIKLADEEKPGWGDTWVKVPNGWKRCMGKGYEDQDAYCFGNYKDFSGFQMPDGRQCTIYPGCTE' A
#
# COMPACT_ATOMS: atom_id res chain seq x y z
N MET A 1 -11.98 29.63 -2.21
CA MET A 1 -11.25 28.36 -2.36
C MET A 1 -12.22 27.25 -1.98
N HIS A 2 -12.64 26.40 -2.92
CA HIS A 2 -13.50 25.25 -2.63
C HIS A 2 -12.61 24.02 -2.52
N ILE A 3 -12.30 23.61 -1.29
CA ILE A 3 -11.63 22.34 -1.01
C ILE A 3 -12.69 21.24 -0.99
N LYS A 4 -12.45 20.18 -1.75
CA LYS A 4 -13.27 18.95 -1.75
C LYS A 4 -12.37 17.78 -1.37
N LEU A 5 -12.92 16.86 -0.58
CA LEU A 5 -12.25 15.60 -0.27
C LEU A 5 -12.17 14.76 -1.55
N ALA A 6 -11.08 14.02 -1.74
CA ALA A 6 -10.96 13.09 -2.84
C ALA A 6 -11.95 11.92 -2.66
N ASP A 7 -12.55 11.46 -3.76
CA ASP A 7 -13.50 10.34 -3.75
C ASP A 7 -12.84 9.00 -3.37
N GLU A 8 -11.53 8.86 -3.62
CA GLU A 8 -10.76 7.67 -3.29
C GLU A 8 -9.44 8.02 -2.62
N GLU A 9 -9.13 7.30 -1.55
CA GLU A 9 -7.85 7.38 -0.89
C GLU A 9 -6.78 6.60 -1.66
N LYS A 10 -5.68 7.30 -1.97
CA LYS A 10 -4.53 6.75 -2.68
C LYS A 10 -3.30 6.79 -1.79
N PRO A 11 -2.42 5.78 -1.88
CA PRO A 11 -1.14 5.83 -1.20
C PRO A 11 -0.35 7.07 -1.61
N GLY A 12 0.33 7.69 -0.63
CA GLY A 12 1.02 8.96 -0.83
C GLY A 12 2.28 8.89 -1.69
N TRP A 13 2.85 7.70 -1.88
CA TRP A 13 4.09 7.48 -2.62
C TRP A 13 3.86 6.59 -3.85
N GLY A 14 4.24 7.10 -5.02
CA GLY A 14 4.13 6.38 -6.29
C GLY A 14 5.06 5.16 -6.35
N ASP A 15 4.67 4.15 -7.13
CA ASP A 15 5.43 2.90 -7.38
C ASP A 15 5.80 2.10 -6.11
N THR A 16 5.07 2.27 -5.00
CA THR A 16 5.24 1.45 -3.77
C THR A 16 4.00 0.60 -3.47
N TRP A 17 2.92 0.80 -4.24
CA TRP A 17 1.63 0.14 -4.06
C TRP A 17 1.00 -0.25 -5.38
N VAL A 18 0.28 -1.37 -5.37
CA VAL A 18 -0.48 -1.88 -6.52
C VAL A 18 -1.96 -1.90 -6.17
N LYS A 19 -2.78 -1.35 -7.06
CA LYS A 19 -4.24 -1.40 -6.94
C LYS A 19 -4.72 -2.84 -7.10
N VAL A 20 -5.52 -3.30 -6.15
CA VAL A 20 -6.24 -4.57 -6.19
C VAL A 20 -7.74 -4.30 -6.00
N PRO A 21 -8.65 -5.26 -6.29
CA PRO A 21 -10.09 -5.03 -6.17
C PRO A 21 -10.52 -4.49 -4.79
N ASN A 22 -9.88 -4.95 -3.72
CA ASN A 22 -10.22 -4.62 -2.33
C ASN A 22 -9.36 -3.50 -1.73
N GLY A 23 -8.57 -2.79 -2.53
CA GLY A 23 -7.71 -1.69 -2.04
C GLY A 23 -6.34 -1.66 -2.69
N TRP A 24 -5.30 -1.60 -1.87
CA TRP A 24 -3.91 -1.48 -2.31
C TRP A 24 -3.00 -2.45 -1.57
N LYS A 25 -2.15 -3.17 -2.30
CA LYS A 25 -1.09 -4.02 -1.72
C LYS A 25 0.25 -3.30 -1.80
N ARG A 26 1.01 -3.32 -0.69
CA ARG A 26 2.37 -2.77 -0.64
C ARG A 26 3.30 -3.71 -1.41
N CYS A 27 4.15 -3.18 -2.26
CA CYS A 27 5.12 -3.98 -3.01
C CYS A 27 6.13 -4.65 -2.06
N MET A 28 6.78 -5.72 -2.54
CA MET A 28 7.80 -6.41 -1.74
C MET A 28 9.09 -5.60 -1.57
N GLY A 29 9.38 -4.65 -2.47
CA GLY A 29 10.69 -4.00 -2.47
C GLY A 29 11.81 -4.96 -2.80
N LYS A 30 12.97 -4.70 -2.21
CA LYS A 30 14.11 -5.63 -2.18
C LYS A 30 13.97 -6.72 -1.11
N GLY A 31 12.91 -6.69 -0.31
CA GLY A 31 12.62 -7.63 0.77
C GLY A 31 11.96 -6.95 1.98
N TYR A 32 11.68 -7.70 3.05
CA TYR A 32 11.01 -7.17 4.25
C TYR A 32 11.79 -6.07 4.99
N GLU A 33 13.11 -6.04 4.85
CA GLU A 33 13.96 -4.99 5.43
C GLU A 33 13.87 -3.67 4.65
N ASP A 34 13.30 -3.71 3.44
CA ASP A 34 13.12 -2.54 2.59
C ASP A 34 11.88 -1.73 3.04
N GLN A 35 12.15 -0.63 3.74
CA GLN A 35 11.09 0.25 4.23
C GLN A 35 10.48 1.12 3.13
N ASP A 36 11.21 1.40 2.05
CA ASP A 36 10.67 2.17 0.92
C ASP A 36 9.71 1.32 0.07
N ALA A 37 10.05 0.03 -0.09
CA ALA A 37 9.29 -0.97 -0.84
C ALA A 37 8.79 -0.52 -2.21
N TYR A 38 9.65 0.12 -2.99
CA TYR A 38 9.35 0.34 -4.40
C TYR A 38 9.13 -1.00 -5.12
N CYS A 39 8.23 -1.01 -6.10
CA CYS A 39 7.91 -2.24 -6.83
C CYS A 39 9.08 -2.69 -7.70
N PHE A 40 9.93 -1.78 -8.18
CA PHE A 40 11.09 -2.10 -9.03
C PHE A 40 10.72 -2.99 -10.24
N GLY A 41 9.50 -2.81 -10.78
CA GLY A 41 8.94 -3.64 -11.86
C GLY A 41 8.30 -4.97 -11.41
N ASN A 42 8.42 -5.33 -10.13
CA ASN A 42 7.72 -6.45 -9.52
C ASN A 42 6.36 -6.01 -8.94
N TYR A 43 5.31 -6.23 -9.71
CA TYR A 43 3.92 -5.93 -9.33
C TYR A 43 3.11 -7.18 -8.93
N LYS A 44 3.80 -8.25 -8.51
CA LYS A 44 3.19 -9.55 -8.19
C LYS A 44 3.48 -10.02 -6.78
N ASP A 45 4.65 -9.70 -6.25
CA ASP A 45 5.02 -10.00 -4.88
C ASP A 45 4.75 -8.79 -3.97
N PHE A 46 4.12 -9.07 -2.83
CA PHE A 46 3.65 -8.05 -1.91
C PHE A 46 4.17 -8.30 -0.50
N SER A 47 4.42 -7.22 0.23
CA SER A 47 4.77 -7.27 1.66
C SER A 47 3.57 -6.88 2.51
N GLY A 48 3.52 -7.44 3.72
CA GLY A 48 2.65 -6.92 4.77
C GLY A 48 3.16 -5.59 5.30
N PHE A 49 2.29 -4.84 5.96
CA PHE A 49 2.62 -3.60 6.66
C PHE A 49 1.92 -3.57 8.02
N GLN A 50 2.49 -2.82 8.96
CA GLN A 50 1.90 -2.63 10.28
C GLN A 50 1.17 -1.28 10.30
N MET A 51 -0.12 -1.32 10.67
CA MET A 51 -0.93 -0.12 10.89
C MET A 51 -0.52 0.57 12.20
N PRO A 52 -0.82 1.88 12.37
CA PRO A 52 -0.50 2.62 13.59
C PRO A 52 -1.09 2.02 14.88
N ASP A 53 -2.17 1.26 14.77
CA ASP A 53 -2.82 0.54 15.87
C ASP A 53 -2.16 -0.82 16.18
N GLY A 54 -1.09 -1.18 15.48
CA GLY A 54 -0.32 -2.40 15.69
C GLY A 54 -0.80 -3.60 14.89
N ARG A 55 -1.88 -3.48 14.10
CA ARG A 55 -2.37 -4.58 13.27
C ARG A 55 -1.44 -4.83 12.08
N GLN A 56 -1.14 -6.09 11.81
CA GLN A 56 -0.48 -6.50 10.58
C GLN A 56 -1.52 -6.69 9.47
N CYS A 57 -1.31 -6.01 8.35
CA CYS A 57 -2.23 -5.94 7.22
C CYS A 57 -1.51 -6.22 5.90
N THR A 58 -2.26 -6.74 4.93
CA THR A 58 -1.76 -6.98 3.55
C THR A 58 -2.47 -6.10 2.52
N ILE A 59 -3.63 -5.53 2.86
CA ILE A 59 -4.41 -4.64 2.00
C ILE A 59 -4.74 -3.33 2.72
N TYR A 60 -4.48 -2.21 2.08
CA TYR A 60 -4.83 -0.87 2.53
C TYR A 60 -6.12 -0.35 1.85
N PRO A 61 -7.01 0.38 2.54
CA PRO A 61 -7.01 0.69 3.98
C PRO A 61 -7.72 -0.36 4.86
N GLY A 62 -8.43 -1.31 4.25
CA GLY A 62 -9.37 -2.20 4.95
C GLY A 62 -8.76 -3.32 5.80
N CYS A 63 -7.48 -3.65 5.61
CA CYS A 63 -6.80 -4.76 6.29
C CYS A 63 -7.52 -6.13 6.15
N THR A 64 -8.33 -6.28 5.10
CA THR A 64 -9.14 -7.48 4.82
C THR A 64 -8.89 -7.93 3.38
N GLU A 65 -8.58 -9.22 3.20
CA GLU A 65 -8.48 -9.86 1.87
C GLU A 65 -9.83 -10.36 1.35
#